data_AF-A0A9D3WSV3-F1
#
_entry.id   AF-A0A9D3WSV3-F1
#
_cell.length_a   1.000
_cell.length_b   1.000
_cell.length_c   1.000
_cell.angle_alpha   90.00
_cell.angle_beta   90.00
_cell.angle_gamma   90.00
#
_symmetry.space_group_name_H-M   'P 1'
#
loop_
_entity.id
_entity.type
_entity.pdbx_description
1 polymer ?
#
loop_
_entity_poly.entity_id
_entity_poly.type
_entity_poly.pdbx_seq_one_letter_code
_entity_poly.pdbx_strand_id
1 'polypeptide(L)'
;MELFQAKDHYILQRGERALWCSRRDGALQLRPATDLLLAWNPVCLGLVEGVIGKVQLHTDLPWWLLLIRQKALIGKLPEGHEVCKITKIAVIPLSETDPQDLELELCKKHHFGINKPEKITQSPDDSKFLLKTFTQIKSNVSASNKKK
;
A
#
# COMPACT_ATOMS: atom_id res chain seq x y z
N MET A 1 0.64 -5.79 -10.86
CA MET A 1 0.34 -4.35 -11.06
C MET A 1 0.42 -3.68 -9.70
N GLU A 2 0.90 -2.46 -9.63
CA GLU A 2 1.05 -1.73 -8.35
C GLU A 2 -0.25 -1.00 -8.04
N LEU A 3 -0.76 -1.16 -6.81
CA LEU A 3 -1.96 -0.47 -6.32
C LEU A 3 -1.54 0.66 -5.38
N PHE A 4 -2.01 1.86 -5.69
CA PHE A 4 -1.86 3.04 -4.84
C PHE A 4 -3.22 3.55 -4.37
N GLN A 5 -3.25 4.09 -3.18
CA GLN A 5 -4.37 4.87 -2.67
C GLN A 5 -3.92 6.32 -2.54
N ALA A 6 -4.58 7.20 -3.30
CA ALA A 6 -4.49 8.64 -3.14
C ALA A 6 -5.75 9.16 -2.41
N LYS A 7 -5.80 10.46 -2.16
CA LYS A 7 -6.95 11.09 -1.50
C LYS A 7 -8.28 10.75 -2.18
N ASP A 8 -8.34 10.91 -3.50
CA ASP A 8 -9.59 10.83 -4.28
C ASP A 8 -9.63 9.66 -5.26
N HIS A 9 -8.52 8.92 -5.44
CA HIS A 9 -8.45 7.79 -6.38
C HIS A 9 -7.72 6.57 -5.80
N TYR A 10 -8.16 5.38 -6.21
CA TYR A 10 -7.29 4.21 -6.30
C TYR A 10 -6.60 4.20 -7.66
N ILE A 11 -5.31 3.98 -7.69
CA ILE A 11 -4.51 4.06 -8.92
C ILE A 11 -3.82 2.72 -9.12
N LEU A 12 -4.11 2.07 -10.25
CA LEU A 12 -3.50 0.80 -10.64
C LEU A 12 -2.50 1.02 -11.75
N GLN A 13 -1.20 0.94 -11.43
CA GLN A 13 -0.13 1.18 -12.38
C GLN A 13 0.45 -0.13 -12.93
N ARG A 14 0.63 -0.17 -14.25
CA ARG A 14 1.37 -1.23 -14.95
C ARG A 14 2.19 -0.63 -16.08
N GLY A 15 3.52 -0.63 -15.92
CA GLY A 15 4.43 -0.01 -16.88
C GLY A 15 4.12 1.48 -17.03
N GLU A 16 3.94 1.93 -18.27
CA GLU A 16 3.70 3.33 -18.65
C GLU A 16 2.23 3.78 -18.53
N ARG A 17 1.32 2.89 -18.10
CA ARG A 17 -0.11 3.19 -17.98
C ARG A 17 -0.60 2.99 -16.57
N ALA A 18 -1.57 3.81 -16.18
CA ALA A 18 -2.26 3.73 -14.91
C ALA A 18 -3.77 3.84 -15.10
N LEU A 19 -4.52 2.97 -14.42
CA LEU A 19 -5.97 3.05 -14.32
C LEU A 19 -6.34 3.75 -13.02
N TRP A 20 -7.01 4.90 -13.15
CA TRP A 20 -7.47 5.72 -12.04
C TRP A 20 -8.93 5.42 -11.77
N CYS A 21 -9.23 4.98 -10.56
CA CYS A 21 -10.58 4.70 -10.08
C CYS A 21 -10.95 5.71 -9.01
N SER A 22 -11.91 6.59 -9.34
CA SER A 22 -12.40 7.61 -8.40
C SER A 22 -13.03 6.94 -7.18
N ARG A 23 -12.62 7.36 -5.99
CA ARG A 23 -13.14 6.87 -4.70
C ARG A 23 -14.52 7.42 -4.38
N ARG A 24 -15.05 8.35 -5.17
CA ARG A 24 -16.36 8.99 -4.96
C ARG A 24 -17.49 8.31 -5.74
N ASP A 25 -17.29 8.07 -7.03
CA ASP A 25 -18.31 7.57 -7.95
C ASP A 25 -17.88 6.29 -8.70
N GLY A 26 -16.63 5.87 -8.51
CA GLY A 26 -16.06 4.73 -9.22
C GLY A 26 -15.80 4.97 -10.70
N ALA A 27 -15.79 6.21 -11.17
CA ALA A 27 -15.37 6.50 -12.55
C ALA A 27 -13.96 5.95 -12.80
N LEU A 28 -13.78 5.29 -13.95
CA LEU A 28 -12.52 4.70 -14.38
C LEU A 28 -11.91 5.55 -15.50
N GLN A 29 -10.65 5.91 -15.35
CA GLN A 29 -9.93 6.72 -16.33
C GLN A 29 -8.55 6.12 -16.59
N LEU A 30 -8.21 5.90 -17.86
CA LEU A 30 -6.86 5.51 -18.26
C LEU A 30 -5.99 6.75 -18.40
N ARG A 31 -4.85 6.76 -17.72
CA ARG A 31 -3.88 7.86 -17.75
C ARG A 31 -2.45 7.32 -17.89
N PRO A 32 -1.48 8.16 -18.29
CA PRO A 32 -0.05 7.84 -18.18
C PRO A 32 0.36 7.51 -16.75
N ALA A 33 1.35 6.65 -16.57
CA ALA A 33 1.89 6.34 -15.25
C ALA A 33 2.58 7.55 -14.58
N THR A 34 3.13 8.47 -15.38
CA THR A 34 3.75 9.71 -14.90
C THR A 34 2.80 10.60 -14.13
N ASP A 35 1.50 10.51 -14.38
CA ASP A 35 0.46 11.30 -13.69
C ASP A 35 0.35 10.93 -12.21
N LEU A 36 0.94 9.81 -11.77
CA LEU A 36 1.01 9.47 -10.34
C LEU A 36 1.70 10.59 -9.52
N LEU A 37 2.62 11.36 -10.14
CA LEU A 37 3.26 12.52 -9.52
C LEU A 37 2.28 13.67 -9.22
N LEU A 38 1.14 13.70 -9.90
CA LEU A 38 0.08 14.68 -9.70
C LEU A 38 -0.94 14.23 -8.64
N ALA A 39 -0.86 12.96 -8.20
CA ALA A 39 -1.76 12.44 -7.18
C ALA A 39 -1.44 13.04 -5.81
N TRP A 40 -2.49 13.32 -5.03
CA TRP A 40 -2.31 13.83 -3.67
C TRP A 40 -2.00 12.68 -2.70
N ASN A 41 -0.79 12.71 -2.12
CA ASN A 41 -0.29 11.75 -1.13
C ASN A 41 -0.55 10.27 -1.48
N PRO A 42 -0.07 9.77 -2.64
CA PRO A 42 -0.29 8.39 -3.03
C PRO A 42 0.49 7.44 -2.11
N VAL A 43 -0.22 6.48 -1.50
CA VAL A 43 0.37 5.42 -0.66
C VAL A 43 0.32 4.11 -1.43
N CYS A 44 1.46 3.42 -1.56
CA CYS A 44 1.51 2.11 -2.19
C CYS A 44 0.94 1.04 -1.25
N LEU A 45 -0.20 0.45 -1.63
CA LEU A 45 -0.85 -0.61 -0.87
C LEU A 45 -0.25 -2.00 -1.17
N GLY A 46 0.41 -2.17 -2.32
CA GLY A 46 1.06 -3.42 -2.70
C GLY A 46 0.80 -3.81 -4.15
N LEU A 47 0.84 -5.10 -4.42
CA LEU A 47 0.67 -5.70 -5.74
C LEU A 47 -0.66 -6.42 -5.87
N VAL A 48 -1.25 -6.30 -7.06
CA VAL A 48 -2.42 -7.07 -7.50
C VAL A 48 -2.20 -7.66 -8.89
N GLU A 49 -2.83 -8.80 -9.15
CA GLU A 49 -2.74 -9.52 -10.42
C GLU A 49 -3.63 -8.91 -11.51
N GLY A 50 -4.75 -8.31 -11.11
CA GLY A 50 -5.81 -7.93 -12.04
C GLY A 50 -6.89 -7.06 -11.41
N VAL A 51 -7.71 -6.44 -12.25
CA VAL A 51 -8.96 -5.78 -11.87
C VAL A 51 -10.10 -6.63 -12.42
N ILE A 52 -11.07 -6.97 -11.57
CA ILE A 52 -12.31 -7.63 -12.01
C ILE A 52 -13.29 -6.57 -12.50
N GLY A 53 -13.43 -5.49 -11.72
CA GLY A 53 -14.31 -4.38 -12.05
C GLY A 53 -14.79 -3.65 -10.80
N LYS A 54 -15.87 -2.89 -10.96
CA LYS A 54 -16.58 -2.24 -9.85
C LYS A 54 -18.02 -2.70 -9.79
N VAL A 55 -18.58 -2.78 -8.59
CA VAL A 55 -19.97 -3.17 -8.38
C VAL A 55 -20.62 -2.31 -7.30
N GLN A 56 -21.90 -2.01 -7.48
CA GLN A 56 -22.74 -1.42 -6.45
C GLN A 56 -23.89 -2.40 -6.22
N LEU A 57 -24.00 -2.93 -5.00
CA LEU A 57 -25.03 -3.92 -4.66
C LEU A 57 -26.41 -3.28 -4.48
N HIS A 58 -26.44 -2.05 -3.97
CA HIS A 58 -27.64 -1.25 -3.77
C HIS A 58 -27.28 0.23 -3.92
N THR A 59 -28.22 1.08 -4.34
CA THR A 59 -27.99 2.52 -4.55
C THR A 59 -27.51 3.24 -3.29
N ASP A 60 -27.90 2.73 -2.12
CA ASP A 60 -27.58 3.31 -0.81
C ASP A 60 -26.25 2.78 -0.23
N LEU A 61 -25.62 1.82 -0.91
CA LEU A 61 -24.32 1.28 -0.53
C LEU A 61 -23.21 1.88 -1.39
N PRO A 62 -21.97 1.97 -0.85
CA PRO A 62 -20.85 2.45 -1.64
C PRO A 62 -20.58 1.52 -2.83
N TRP A 63 -19.94 2.08 -3.85
CA TRP A 63 -19.32 1.28 -4.90
C TRP A 63 -18.17 0.47 -4.31
N TRP A 64 -17.95 -0.73 -4.84
CA TRP A 64 -16.86 -1.60 -4.45
C TRP A 64 -15.96 -1.88 -5.64
N LEU A 65 -14.66 -1.78 -5.45
CA LEU A 65 -13.64 -2.17 -6.41
C LEU A 65 -13.17 -3.58 -6.11
N LEU A 66 -13.28 -4.47 -7.10
CA LEU A 66 -12.89 -5.87 -6.99
C LEU A 66 -11.57 -6.09 -7.72
N LEU A 67 -10.58 -6.60 -6.98
CA LEU A 67 -9.23 -6.82 -7.45
C LEU A 67 -8.84 -8.28 -7.31
N ILE A 68 -8.07 -8.79 -8.27
CA ILE A 68 -7.48 -10.12 -8.21
C ILE A 68 -6.22 -10.01 -7.34
N ARG A 69 -6.26 -10.57 -6.14
CA ARG A 69 -5.13 -10.57 -5.21
C ARG A 69 -4.15 -11.70 -5.55
N GLN A 70 -4.66 -12.89 -5.84
CA GLN A 70 -3.84 -14.05 -6.20
C GLN A 70 -4.50 -14.85 -7.32
N LYS A 71 -3.66 -15.46 -8.16
CA LYS A 71 -4.06 -16.39 -9.21
C LYS A 71 -3.13 -17.61 -9.20
N ALA A 72 -3.61 -18.73 -9.72
CA ALA A 72 -2.82 -19.94 -9.95
C ALA A 72 -2.93 -20.37 -11.41
N LEU A 73 -1.80 -20.71 -12.04
CA LEU A 73 -1.78 -21.28 -13.38
C LEU A 73 -2.41 -22.67 -13.35
N ILE A 74 -3.42 -22.90 -14.19
CA ILE A 74 -4.13 -24.20 -14.27
C ILE A 74 -3.91 -24.90 -15.61
N GLY A 75 -3.35 -24.20 -16.61
CA GLY A 75 -3.04 -24.79 -17.89
C GLY A 75 -2.50 -23.78 -18.88
N LYS A 76 -2.12 -24.27 -20.05
CA LYS A 76 -1.72 -23.47 -21.20
C LYS A 76 -2.52 -23.93 -22.41
N LEU A 77 -3.14 -22.99 -23.12
CA LEU A 77 -3.79 -23.27 -24.40
C LEU A 77 -2.72 -23.46 -25.49
N PRO A 78 -3.11 -24.05 -26.64
CA PRO A 78 -2.32 -23.94 -27.87
C PRO A 78 -1.95 -22.46 -28.12
N GLU A 79 -0.78 -22.22 -28.70
CA GLU A 79 -0.14 -20.88 -28.80
C GLU A 79 0.42 -20.31 -27.49
N GLY A 80 0.46 -21.09 -26.40
CA GLY A 80 1.18 -20.72 -25.17
C GLY A 80 0.43 -19.77 -24.22
N HIS A 81 -0.85 -19.49 -24.49
CA HIS A 81 -1.66 -18.63 -23.64
C HIS A 81 -1.93 -19.29 -22.28
N GLU A 82 -1.58 -18.59 -21.20
CA GLU A 82 -1.75 -19.07 -19.83
C GLU A 82 -3.21 -18.95 -19.37
N VAL A 83 -3.76 -20.06 -18.88
CA VAL A 83 -5.08 -20.09 -18.23
C VAL A 83 -4.86 -20.10 -16.74
N CYS A 84 -5.35 -19.07 -16.05
CA CYS A 84 -5.21 -18.92 -14.61
C CYS A 84 -6.57 -19.02 -13.91
N LYS A 85 -6.60 -19.67 -12.75
CA LYS A 85 -7.71 -19.60 -11.79
C LYS A 85 -7.46 -18.46 -10.81
N ILE A 86 -8.47 -17.63 -10.58
CA ILE A 86 -8.45 -16.65 -9.48
C ILE A 86 -8.60 -17.40 -8.16
N THR A 87 -7.63 -17.25 -7.25
CA THR A 87 -7.62 -17.94 -5.95
C THR A 87 -8.01 -17.02 -4.80
N LYS A 88 -7.69 -15.73 -4.89
CA LYS A 88 -8.10 -14.71 -3.91
C LYS A 88 -8.51 -13.42 -4.59
N ILE A 89 -9.56 -12.81 -4.04
CA ILE A 89 -10.09 -11.51 -4.45
C ILE A 89 -9.95 -10.55 -3.27
N ALA A 90 -9.55 -9.31 -3.54
CA ALA A 90 -9.63 -8.21 -2.59
C ALA A 90 -10.80 -7.31 -2.99
N VAL A 91 -11.56 -6.83 -2.01
CA VAL A 91 -12.75 -6.01 -2.22
C VAL A 91 -12.58 -4.73 -1.42
N ILE A 92 -12.59 -3.59 -2.11
CA ILE A 92 -12.29 -2.29 -1.50
C ILE A 92 -13.50 -1.37 -1.65
N PRO A 93 -14.03 -0.80 -0.57
CA PRO A 93 -15.10 0.20 -0.68
C PRO A 93 -14.54 1.50 -1.26
N LEU A 94 -15.21 2.04 -2.27
CA LEU A 94 -14.97 3.40 -2.77
C LEU A 94 -15.56 4.37 -1.76
N SER A 95 -14.70 4.82 -0.86
CA SER A 95 -15.01 5.74 0.23
C SER A 95 -13.79 6.62 0.47
N GLU A 96 -13.94 7.75 1.15
CA GLU A 96 -12.84 8.66 1.49
C GLU A 96 -12.11 8.27 2.80
N THR A 97 -12.59 7.25 3.53
CA THR A 97 -12.01 6.78 4.80
C THR A 97 -10.64 6.11 4.65
N ASP A 98 -9.92 5.95 5.76
CA ASP A 98 -8.56 5.44 5.78
C ASP A 98 -8.40 4.01 5.19
N PRO A 99 -7.18 3.66 4.71
CA PRO A 99 -6.92 2.39 4.03
C PRO A 99 -7.26 1.19 4.90
N GLN A 100 -8.01 0.24 4.34
CA GLN A 100 -8.12 -1.09 4.94
C GLN A 100 -6.84 -1.88 4.69
N ASP A 101 -6.43 -2.69 5.67
CA ASP A 101 -5.34 -3.64 5.48
C ASP A 101 -5.82 -4.75 4.53
N LEU A 102 -5.38 -4.67 3.28
CA LEU A 102 -5.76 -5.58 2.19
C LEU A 102 -4.85 -6.81 2.13
N GLU A 103 -3.87 -6.90 3.03
CA GLU A 103 -2.83 -7.95 3.10
C GLU A 103 -2.20 -8.24 1.72
N LEU A 104 -2.02 -7.22 0.89
CA LEU A 104 -1.46 -7.39 -0.45
C LEU A 104 0.01 -7.78 -0.37
N GLU A 105 0.51 -8.41 -1.44
CA GLU A 105 1.94 -8.63 -1.57
C GLU A 105 2.65 -7.29 -1.68
N LEU A 106 3.68 -7.08 -0.85
CA LEU A 106 4.34 -5.80 -0.77
C LEU A 106 5.12 -5.50 -2.06
N CYS A 107 4.99 -4.27 -2.56
CA CYS A 107 5.74 -3.83 -3.73
C CYS A 107 7.21 -3.59 -3.34
N LYS A 108 8.14 -4.31 -3.99
CA LYS A 108 9.59 -4.18 -3.74
C LYS A 108 10.16 -2.77 -3.94
N LYS A 109 9.50 -1.93 -4.74
CA LYS A 109 9.98 -0.55 -5.01
C LYS A 109 9.66 0.42 -3.86
N HIS A 110 8.54 0.22 -3.20
CA HIS A 110 8.01 1.16 -2.20
C HIS A 110 8.04 0.61 -0.78
N HIS A 111 8.14 -0.72 -0.63
CA HIS A 111 8.27 -1.43 0.65
C HIS A 111 9.65 -2.07 0.77
N PHE A 112 10.70 -1.26 0.63
CA PHE A 112 12.07 -1.75 0.74
C PHE A 112 12.40 -2.03 2.22
N GLY A 113 12.79 -3.25 2.55
CA GLY A 113 13.19 -3.65 3.92
C GLY A 113 12.06 -4.08 4.86
N ILE A 114 10.79 -4.06 4.42
CA ILE A 114 9.65 -4.54 5.22
C ILE A 114 9.32 -5.97 4.77
N ASN A 115 9.91 -6.96 5.44
CA ASN A 115 9.54 -8.36 5.26
C ASN A 115 8.43 -8.72 6.27
N LYS A 116 7.18 -8.41 5.92
CA LYS A 116 5.94 -8.67 6.70
C LYS A 116 5.74 -7.70 7.87
N PRO A 117 4.56 -7.05 8.02
CA PRO A 117 4.18 -6.49 9.30
C PRO A 117 3.85 -7.68 10.21
N GLU A 118 4.78 -8.08 11.07
CA GLU A 118 4.33 -8.59 12.35
C GLU A 118 3.42 -7.49 12.92
N LYS A 119 2.16 -7.83 13.23
CA LYS A 119 1.25 -6.94 13.94
C LYS A 119 2.07 -6.24 15.02
N ILE A 120 2.24 -4.93 14.91
CA ILE A 120 2.64 -4.13 16.05
C ILE A 120 1.44 -4.19 16.99
N THR A 121 1.35 -5.27 17.77
CA THR A 121 0.62 -5.26 19.03
C THR A 121 1.13 -4.05 19.78
N GLN A 122 0.21 -3.10 19.99
CA GLN A 122 0.22 -2.07 21.04
C GLN A 122 1.61 -1.78 21.62
N SER A 123 2.15 -0.63 21.21
CA SER A 123 3.21 0.14 21.87
C SER A 123 3.58 -0.37 23.28
N PRO A 124 4.78 -0.93 23.50
CA PRO A 124 5.29 -1.08 24.84
C PRO A 124 5.71 0.32 25.33
N ASP A 125 4.80 0.96 26.06
CA ASP A 125 5.07 1.96 27.11
C ASP A 125 6.36 2.80 26.90
N ASP A 126 6.23 3.90 26.15
CA ASP A 126 7.30 4.83 25.74
C ASP A 126 8.06 5.52 26.90
N SER A 127 7.79 5.16 28.16
CA SER A 127 8.34 5.81 29.34
C SER A 127 9.72 5.27 29.78
N LYS A 128 10.19 4.13 29.26
CA LYS A 128 11.44 3.48 29.77
C LYS A 128 12.64 3.47 28.83
N PHE A 129 12.46 3.72 27.53
CA PHE A 129 13.60 3.69 26.58
C PHE A 129 14.39 5.01 26.57
N LEU A 130 13.69 6.15 26.64
CA LEU A 130 14.33 7.47 26.62
C LEU A 130 15.16 7.77 27.89
N LEU A 131 14.92 7.06 28.99
CA LEU A 131 15.67 7.26 30.23
C LEU A 131 17.11 6.71 30.15
N LYS A 132 17.37 5.70 29.32
CA LYS A 132 18.69 5.04 29.25
C LYS A 132 19.71 5.79 28.40
N THR A 133 19.26 6.61 27.43
CA THR A 133 20.16 7.39 26.57
C THR A 133 20.57 8.72 27.20
N PHE A 134 19.77 9.26 28.14
CA PHE A 134 20.07 10.57 28.74
C PHE A 134 21.15 10.54 29.84
N THR A 135 21.48 9.37 30.39
CA THR A 135 22.50 9.26 31.47
C THR A 135 23.93 9.16 30.95
N GLN A 136 24.13 8.86 29.66
CA GLN A 136 25.48 8.70 29.08
C GLN A 136 26.12 9.99 28.57
N ILE A 137 25.38 11.10 28.48
CA ILE A 137 25.91 12.36 27.92
C ILE A 137 26.49 13.31 29.00
N LYS A 138 26.42 12.96 30.30
CA LYS A 138 26.92 13.83 31.38
C LYS A 138 28.33 13.51 31.91
N SER A 139 29.04 12.52 31.40
CA SER A 139 30.36 12.11 31.93
C SER A 139 31.50 12.24 30.92
N ASN A 140 31.75 13.44 30.40
CA ASN A 140 33.05 13.76 29.75
C ASN A 140 33.37 15.28 29.70
N VAL A 141 33.15 16.00 30.80
CA VAL A 141 33.83 17.29 31.03
C VAL A 141 34.62 17.18 32.34
N SER A 142 35.73 16.45 32.29
CA SER A 142 36.79 16.57 33.29
C SER A 142 37.70 17.73 32.90
N ALA A 143 37.69 18.73 33.78
CA ALA A 143 38.45 19.97 33.79
C ALA A 143 39.87 19.91 33.20
N SER A 144 40.15 20.80 32.25
CA SER A 144 41.49 21.36 32.06
C SER A 144 41.61 22.60 32.94
N ASN A 145 42.12 22.42 34.17
CA ASN A 145 42.52 23.54 35.01
C ASN A 145 43.90 24.02 34.59
N LYS A 146 43.96 25.21 33.97
CA LYS A 146 45.16 26.06 33.92
C LYS A 146 45.29 26.86 35.21
N LYS A 147 46.48 26.85 35.80
CA LYS A 147 47.21 27.94 36.53
C LYS A 147 48.32 27.25 37.36
N LYS A 148 49.55 27.75 37.46
CA LYS A 148 50.07 29.12 37.41
C LYS A 148 51.56 29.06 37.07
#